data_AF-A0ABD5YKJ1-F1
#
_entry.id   AF-A0ABD5YKJ1-F1
#
_cell.length_a   1.000
_cell.length_b   1.000
_cell.length_c   1.000
_cell.angle_alpha   90.00
_cell.angle_beta   90.00
_cell.angle_gamma   90.00
#
_symmetry.space_group_name_H-M   'P 1'
#
loop_
_entity.id
_entity.type
_entity.pdbx_description
1 polymer ?
#
loop_
_entity_poly.entity_id
_entity_poly.type
_entity_poly.pdbx_seq_one_letter_code
_entity_poly.pdbx_strand_id
1 'polypeptide(L)' 'MEKSEPTDSSWEYTTLRPPRGDTKKEAEDPTDEMNELAAKGWRLIETIDYTGGGTKFLVFERPASSAADRSQNKRQS' A
#
# COMPACT_ATOMS: atom_id res chain seq x y z
N MET A 1 -32.30 2.28 14.34
CA MET A 1 -31.26 1.95 13.34
C MET A 1 -30.25 3.09 13.39
N GLU A 2 -29.21 2.90 14.17
CA GLU A 2 -28.08 3.84 14.27
C GLU A 2 -27.40 3.87 12.90
N LYS A 3 -27.38 5.03 12.24
CA LYS A 3 -26.64 5.20 10.99
C LYS A 3 -25.17 5.26 11.36
N SER A 4 -24.44 4.18 11.08
CA SER A 4 -22.98 4.17 11.09
C SER A 4 -22.50 5.30 10.19
N GLU A 5 -21.89 6.32 10.77
CA GLU A 5 -21.19 7.36 10.01
C GLU A 5 -20.13 6.65 9.16
N PRO A 6 -20.09 6.85 7.82
CA PRO A 6 -19.02 6.29 7.02
C PRO A 6 -17.72 6.92 7.52
N THR A 7 -16.89 6.15 8.22
CA THR A 7 -15.54 6.56 8.53
C THR A 7 -14.83 6.74 7.20
N ASP A 8 -14.76 7.98 6.71
CA ASP A 8 -14.20 8.41 5.43
C ASP A 8 -12.67 8.16 5.33
N SER A 9 -12.17 7.17 6.06
CA SER A 9 -10.83 6.61 5.94
C SER A 9 -10.88 5.51 4.87
N SER A 10 -11.18 5.90 3.63
CA SER A 10 -11.02 4.99 2.50
C SER A 10 -9.52 4.78 2.26
N TRP A 11 -9.11 3.52 2.09
CA TRP A 11 -7.71 3.13 1.88
C TRP A 11 -7.57 2.50 0.50
N GLU A 12 -6.48 2.83 -0.18
CA GLU A 12 -6.05 2.15 -1.40
C GLU A 12 -4.96 1.14 -1.04
N TYR A 13 -4.97 -0.01 -1.72
CA TYR A 13 -3.98 -1.08 -1.55
C TYR A 13 -3.35 -1.43 -2.89
N THR A 14 -2.05 -1.74 -2.87
CA THR A 14 -1.34 -2.26 -4.03
C THR A 14 -0.33 -3.33 -3.61
N THR A 15 0.05 -4.20 -4.54
CA THR A 15 1.05 -5.23 -4.29
C THR A 15 2.24 -5.08 -5.22
N LEU A 16 3.44 -5.17 -4.65
CA LEU A 16 4.68 -5.29 -5.40
C LEU A 16 5.11 -6.76 -5.36
N ARG A 17 5.37 -7.29 -6.55
CA ARG A 17 6.05 -8.57 -6.68
C ARG A 17 7.54 -8.29 -6.87
N PRO A 18 8.43 -8.72 -5.97
CA PRO A 18 9.86 -8.55 -6.18
C PRO A 18 10.28 -9.18 -7.52
N PRO A 19 11.13 -8.50 -8.30
CA PRO A 19 11.66 -9.04 -9.54
C PRO A 19 12.34 -10.38 -9.27
N ARG A 20 12.20 -11.31 -10.22
CA ARG A 20 12.87 -12.61 -10.16
C ARG A 20 14.00 -12.58 -11.17
N GLY A 21 15.22 -12.74 -10.70
CA GLY A 21 16.38 -12.86 -11.58
C GLY A 21 16.22 -14.03 -12.55
N ASP A 22 16.92 -13.96 -13.69
CA ASP A 22 16.84 -14.92 -14.81
C ASP A 22 16.98 -16.40 -14.40
N THR A 23 17.65 -16.68 -13.29
CA THR A 23 17.83 -18.05 -12.77
C THR A 23 16.65 -18.57 -11.95
N LYS A 24 15.57 -17.79 -11.76
CA LYS A 24 14.38 -18.09 -10.94
C LYS A 24 14.66 -18.50 -9.48
N LYS A 25 15.92 -18.39 -9.02
CA LYS A 25 16.36 -18.87 -7.70
C LYS A 25 16.53 -17.75 -6.67
N GLU A 26 16.70 -16.51 -7.10
CA GLU A 26 16.88 -15.37 -6.22
C GLU A 26 15.92 -14.25 -6.62
N ALA A 27 15.21 -13.71 -5.64
CA ALA A 27 14.50 -12.46 -5.82
C ALA A 27 15.55 -11.34 -5.89
N GLU A 28 15.45 -10.48 -6.88
CA GLU A 28 16.27 -9.27 -6.95
C GLU A 28 15.78 -8.26 -5.91
N ASP A 29 16.69 -7.37 -5.47
CA ASP A 29 16.39 -6.37 -4.46
C ASP A 29 15.36 -5.35 -4.98
N PRO A 30 14.17 -5.23 -4.37
CA PRO A 30 13.10 -4.38 -4.88
C PRO A 30 13.20 -2.92 -4.39
N THR A 31 14.35 -2.47 -3.87
CA THR A 31 14.48 -1.17 -3.18
C THR A 31 14.07 0.01 -4.06
N ASP A 32 14.44 0.02 -5.35
CA ASP A 32 14.07 1.10 -6.27
C ASP A 32 12.54 1.22 -6.41
N GLU A 33 11.84 0.11 -6.66
CA GLU A 33 10.39 0.08 -6.80
C GLU A 33 9.68 0.44 -5.48
N MET A 34 10.24 0.02 -4.35
CA MET A 34 9.77 0.40 -3.02
C MET A 34 9.92 1.90 -2.78
N ASN A 35 11.04 2.49 -3.17
CA ASN A 35 11.28 3.94 -3.05
C ASN A 35 10.32 4.74 -3.93
N GLU A 36 10.02 4.26 -5.15
CA GLU A 36 9.01 4.88 -6.00
C GLU A 36 7.61 4.85 -5.37
N LEU A 37 7.24 3.73 -4.76
CA LEU A 37 5.97 3.61 -4.03
C LEU A 37 5.92 4.55 -2.83
N ALA A 38 7.01 4.63 -2.05
CA ALA A 38 7.13 5.56 -0.93
C ALA A 38 6.97 7.02 -1.39
N ALA A 39 7.60 7.40 -2.50
CA ALA A 39 7.46 8.74 -3.09
C ALA A 39 6.02 9.06 -3.52
N LYS A 40 5.23 8.04 -3.87
CA LYS A 40 3.80 8.13 -4.21
C LYS A 40 2.86 8.06 -2.99
N GLY A 41 3.41 8.05 -1.78
CA GLY A 41 2.66 8.01 -0.52
C GLY A 41 2.23 6.62 -0.05
N TRP A 42 2.76 5.56 -0.67
CA TRP A 42 2.46 4.18 -0.29
C TRP A 42 3.37 3.71 0.84
N ARG A 43 2.79 3.02 1.83
CA ARG A 43 3.50 2.46 2.97
C ARG A 43 3.46 0.94 2.92
N LEU A 44 4.61 0.28 3.07
CA LEU A 44 4.67 -1.18 3.25
C LEU A 44 3.99 -1.56 4.57
N ILE A 45 3.04 -2.48 4.51
CA ILE A 45 2.29 -2.96 5.68
C ILE A 45 2.45 -4.44 5.94
N GLU A 46 2.62 -5.25 4.89
CA GLU A 46 2.63 -6.70 5.03
C GLU A 46 3.44 -7.38 3.94
N THR A 47 3.93 -8.58 4.24
CA THR A 47 4.59 -9.46 3.26
C THR A 47 3.90 -10.81 3.24
N ILE A 48 3.41 -11.22 2.08
CA ILE A 48 2.74 -12.51 1.88
C ILE A 48 3.74 -13.47 1.24
N ASP A 49 3.99 -14.59 1.91
CA ASP A 49 4.83 -15.68 1.40
C ASP A 49 4.00 -16.95 1.26
N TYR A 50 3.94 -17.51 0.05
CA TYR A 50 3.30 -18.79 -0.19
C TYR A 50 4.29 -19.91 0.09
N THR A 51 4.03 -20.69 1.15
CA THR A 51 4.82 -21.87 1.49
C THR A 51 4.89 -22.83 0.31
N GLY A 52 6.10 -23.25 -0.07
CA GLY A 52 6.36 -24.13 -1.22
C GLY A 52 7.13 -23.50 -2.40
N GLY A 53 7.84 -22.39 -2.18
CA GLY A 53 8.63 -21.72 -3.24
C GLY A 53 7.81 -20.74 -4.09
N GLY A 54 6.63 -20.35 -3.59
CA GLY A 54 5.73 -19.42 -4.23
C GLY A 54 6.16 -17.97 -4.09
N THR A 55 5.56 -17.12 -4.93
CA THR A 55 5.86 -15.69 -5.07
C THR A 55 5.67 -14.93 -3.76
N LYS A 56 6.73 -14.27 -3.28
CA LYS A 56 6.62 -13.24 -2.25
C LYS A 56 5.90 -12.02 -2.82
N PHE A 57 4.91 -11.51 -2.10
CA PHE A 57 4.26 -10.22 -2.40
C PHE A 57 4.49 -9.26 -1.24
N LEU A 58 4.76 -8.00 -1.56
CA LEU A 58 4.83 -6.90 -0.62
C LEU A 58 3.54 -6.07 -0.76
N VAL A 59 2.79 -5.92 0.32
CA VAL A 59 1.51 -5.21 0.34
C VAL A 59 1.73 -3.80 0.85
N PHE A 60 1.21 -2.81 0.12
CA PHE A 60 1.28 -1.41 0.47
C PHE A 60 -0.11 -0.81 0.62
N GLU A 61 -0.23 0.17 1.51
CA GLU A 61 -1.45 0.97 1.68
C GLU A 61 -1.15 2.47 1.54
N ARG A 62 -2.18 3.23 1.15
CA ARG A 62 -2.20 4.68 1.30
C ARG A 62 -3.62 5.18 1.56
N PRO A 63 -3.80 6.35 2.19
CA PRO A 63 -5.11 7.00 2.26
C PRO A 63 -5.62 7.29 0.84
N ALA A 64 -6.87 6.94 0.56
CA ALA A 64 -7.50 7.30 -0.71
C ALA A 64 -7.71 8.81 -0.77
N SER A 65 -7.51 9.41 -1.95
CA SER A 65 -7.51 10.87 -2.14
C SER A 65 -8.81 11.58 -1.71
N SER A 66 -9.90 10.86 -1.41
CA SER A 66 -11.16 11.41 -0.86
C SER A 66 -11.03 11.88 0.59
N ALA A 67 -10.07 11.35 1.36
CA ALA A 67 -9.96 11.63 2.80
C ALA A 67 -9.12 12.89 3.11
N ALA A 68 -8.22 13.29 2.21
CA ALA A 68 -7.33 14.44 2.43
C ALA A 68 -8.03 15.80 2.21
N ASP A 69 -9.17 15.83 1.52
CA ASP A 69 -9.89 17.05 1.15
C ASP A 69 -11.00 17.46 2.13
N ARG A 70 -11.12 16.80 3.30
CA ARG A 70 -12.09 17.22 4.34
C ARG A 70 -11.48 17.92 5.55
N SER A 71 -10.15 18.04 5.61
CA SER A 71 -9.46 18.56 6.80
C SER A 71 -9.17 20.07 6.78
N GLN A 72 -9.65 20.82 5.79
CA GLN A 72 -9.54 22.28 5.74
C GLN A 72 -10.90 23.01 5.75
N ASN A 73 -11.83 22.68 6.64
CA ASN A 73 -12.92 23.62 6.92
C ASN A 73 -13.49 23.52 8.35
N LYS A 74 -12.64 23.72 9.36
CA LYS A 74 -13.14 24.03 10.72
C LYS A 74 -12.21 24.96 11.48
N ARG A 75 -12.02 26.16 10.93
CA ARG A 75 -11.67 27.37 11.66
C ARG A 75 -12.57 28.47 11.09
N GLN A 76 -13.23 29.24 11.95
CA GLN A 76 -14.33 30.22 11.70
C GLN A 76 -15.72 29.55 11.72
N SER A 77 -16.67 29.92 12.57
CA SER A 77 -16.90 31.13 13.38
C SER A 77 -17.54 30.80 14.73
#